data_AF-A0A916TUW4-F1
#
_entry.id   AF-A0A916TUW4-F1
#
_cell.length_a   1.000
_cell.length_b   1.000
_cell.length_c   1.000
_cell.angle_alpha   90.00
_cell.angle_beta   90.00
_cell.angle_gamma   90.00
#
_symmetry.space_group_name_H-M   'P 1'
#
loop_
_entity.id
_entity.type
_entity.pdbx_description
1 polymer ?
#
loop_
_entity_poly.entity_id
_entity_poly.type
_entity_poly.pdbx_seq_one_letter_code
_entity_poly.pdbx_strand_id
1 'polypeptide(L)' 'MTTNDNPLFAALAEQSDEQLHALIRRAEEVLTARKEQRTRSALDQIRRIAKEHGLDIAVKNPGRKRGRPPKAAAGG' A
#
# COMPACT_ATOMS: atom_id res chain seq x y z
N MET A 1 29.91 1.83 12.14
CA MET A 1 29.97 1.62 10.67
C MET A 1 29.29 2.80 10.02
N THR A 2 30.08 3.74 9.52
CA THR A 2 29.61 4.95 8.85
C THR A 2 28.95 4.57 7.53
N THR A 3 27.73 5.05 7.30
CA THR A 3 26.90 4.82 6.10
C THR A 3 27.52 5.32 4.79
N ASN A 4 28.67 5.98 4.83
CA ASN A 4 29.28 6.68 3.70
C ASN A 4 29.99 5.77 2.67
N ASP A 5 30.29 4.51 3.00
CA ASP A 5 31.00 3.59 2.09
C ASP A 5 30.06 2.61 1.37
N ASN A 6 28.79 2.99 1.15
CA ASN A 6 27.92 2.18 0.30
C ASN A 6 28.16 2.56 -1.17
N PRO A 7 28.63 1.63 -2.03
CA PRO A 7 28.88 1.92 -3.45
C PRO A 7 27.62 2.40 -4.20
N LEU A 8 26.43 2.18 -3.65
CA LEU A 8 25.18 2.73 -4.15
C LEU A 8 25.16 4.28 -4.11
N PHE A 9 25.74 4.91 -3.10
CA PHE A 9 25.68 6.37 -2.98
C PHE A 9 26.47 7.09 -4.08
N ALA A 10 27.60 6.52 -4.51
CA ALA A 10 28.35 7.04 -5.66
C ALA A 10 27.50 6.97 -6.95
N ALA A 11 26.84 5.84 -7.18
CA ALA A 11 25.96 5.66 -8.34
C ALA A 11 24.73 6.59 -8.31
N LEU A 12 24.20 6.90 -7.12
CA LEU A 12 23.08 7.83 -6.96
C LEU A 12 23.50 9.30 -7.18
N ALA A 13 24.74 9.66 -6.84
CA ALA A 13 25.25 11.02 -7.01
C ALA A 13 25.40 11.43 -8.49
N GLU A 14 25.50 10.45 -9.40
CA GLU A 14 25.60 10.66 -10.85
C GLU A 14 24.23 10.79 -11.55
N GLN A 15 23.12 10.53 -10.83
CA GLN A 15 21.76 10.61 -11.38
C GLN A 15 21.22 12.03 -11.35
N SER A 16 20.30 12.35 -12.27
CA SER A 16 19.53 13.60 -12.19
C SER A 16 18.45 13.55 -11.10
N ASP A 17 18.01 14.71 -10.64
CA ASP A 17 16.91 14.82 -9.67
C ASP A 17 15.64 14.10 -10.14
N GLU A 18 15.32 14.18 -11.44
CA GLU A 18 14.17 13.48 -12.03
C GLU A 18 14.30 11.96 -11.91
N GLN A 19 15.49 11.41 -12.18
CA GLN A 19 15.78 9.98 -12.04
C GLN A 19 15.70 9.53 -10.58
N LEU A 20 16.21 10.34 -9.66
CA LEU A 20 16.11 10.08 -8.23
C LEU A 20 14.66 10.10 -7.76
N HIS A 21 13.84 11.06 -8.20
CA HIS A 21 12.42 11.10 -7.91
C HIS A 21 11.67 9.87 -8.44
N ALA A 22 11.98 9.44 -9.67
CA ALA A 22 11.40 8.22 -10.25
C ALA A 22 11.77 6.97 -9.45
N LEU A 23 13.03 6.87 -9.01
CA LEU A 23 13.50 5.77 -8.18
C LEU A 23 12.81 5.73 -6.82
N ILE A 24 12.68 6.88 -6.15
CA ILE A 24 11.99 7.00 -4.86
C ILE A 24 10.53 6.54 -5.00
N ARG A 25 9.82 7.07 -6.00
CA ARG A 25 8.42 6.68 -6.26
C ARG A 25 8.28 5.18 -6.46
N ARG A 26 9.18 4.57 -7.24
CA ARG A 26 9.15 3.11 -7.46
C ARG A 26 9.44 2.33 -6.18
N ALA A 27 10.37 2.80 -5.36
CA ALA A 27 10.67 2.19 -4.07
C ALA A 27 9.46 2.25 -3.13
N GLU A 28 8.76 3.39 -3.06
CA GLU A 28 7.54 3.57 -2.28
C GLU A 28 6.41 2.62 -2.72
N GLU A 29 6.22 2.44 -4.03
CA GLU A 29 5.26 1.47 -4.57
C GLU A 29 5.56 0.04 -4.10
N VAL A 30 6.83 -0.37 -4.17
CA VAL A 30 7.27 -1.70 -3.73
C VAL A 30 7.06 -1.88 -2.22
N LEU A 31 7.42 -0.88 -1.42
CA LEU A 31 7.22 -0.92 0.03
C LEU A 31 5.74 -0.96 0.40
N THR A 32 4.90 -0.20 -0.32
CA THR A 32 3.45 -0.21 -0.13
C THR A 32 2.85 -1.58 -0.45
N ALA A 33 3.21 -2.17 -1.59
CA ALA A 33 2.77 -3.52 -1.96
C ALA A 33 3.19 -4.57 -0.92
N ARG A 34 4.43 -4.49 -0.41
CA ARG A 34 4.91 -5.38 0.66
C ARG A 34 4.14 -5.18 1.96
N LYS A 35 3.81 -3.94 2.32
CA LYS A 35 3.01 -3.63 3.52
C LYS A 35 1.61 -4.22 3.40
N GLU A 36 0.94 -4.02 2.27
CA GLU A 36 -0.38 -4.59 2.01
C GLU A 36 -0.36 -6.12 2.08
N GLN A 37 0.66 -6.76 1.49
CA GLN A 37 0.83 -8.20 1.54
C GLN A 37 0.97 -8.71 2.98
N ARG A 38 1.83 -8.07 3.79
CA ARG A 38 1.99 -8.41 5.22
C ARG A 38 0.68 -8.24 5.98
N THR A 39 -0.06 -7.16 5.72
CA THR A 39 -1.37 -6.92 6.36
C THR A 39 -2.37 -8.01 5.99
N ARG A 40 -2.46 -8.40 4.71
CA ARG A 40 -3.34 -9.49 4.26
C ARG A 40 -2.97 -10.82 4.92
N SER A 41 -1.69 -11.20 4.88
CA SER A 41 -1.20 -12.40 5.54
C SER A 41 -1.50 -12.42 7.05
N ALA A 42 -1.31 -11.29 7.73
CA ALA A 42 -1.62 -11.19 9.15
C ALA A 42 -3.13 -11.34 9.43
N LEU A 43 -4.00 -10.72 8.63
CA LEU A 43 -5.45 -10.87 8.76
C LEU A 43 -5.90 -12.31 8.53
N ASP A 44 -5.31 -13.01 7.56
CA ASP A 44 -5.64 -14.41 7.28
C ASP A 44 -5.20 -15.32 8.44
N GLN A 45 -4.04 -15.04 9.04
CA GLN A 45 -3.59 -15.74 10.25
C GLN A 45 -4.52 -15.48 11.43
N ILE A 46 -4.94 -14.23 11.66
CA ILE A 46 -5.90 -13.87 12.71
C ILE A 46 -7.23 -14.60 12.50
N ARG A 47 -7.76 -14.60 11.27
CA ARG A 47 -9.01 -15.32 10.93
C ARG A 47 -8.90 -16.81 11.16
N ARG A 48 -7.76 -17.41 10.82
CA ARG A 48 -7.51 -18.83 11.05
C ARG A 48 -7.56 -19.16 12.54
N ILE A 49 -6.80 -18.42 13.36
CA ILE A 49 -6.77 -18.60 14.81
C ILE A 49 -8.18 -18.40 15.40
N ALA A 50 -8.89 -17.34 14.98
CA ALA A 50 -10.25 -17.08 15.44
C ALA A 50 -11.21 -18.23 15.13
N LYS A 51 -11.16 -18.75 13.91
CA LYS A 51 -11.98 -19.89 13.49
C LYS A 51 -11.67 -21.16 14.30
N GLU A 52 -10.39 -21.42 14.59
CA GLU A 52 -9.97 -22.53 15.47
C GLU A 52 -10.56 -22.40 16.89
N HIS A 53 -10.81 -21.16 17.34
CA HIS A 53 -11.47 -20.86 18.62
C HIS A 53 -12.99 -20.64 18.51
N GLY A 54 -13.60 -20.91 17.35
CA GLY A 54 -15.06 -20.75 17.14
C GLY A 54 -15.54 -19.30 17.04
N LEU A 55 -14.63 -18.34 16.83
CA LEU A 55 -14.92 -16.92 16.62
C LEU A 55 -14.94 -16.60 15.12
N ASP A 56 -15.97 -15.88 14.66
CA ASP A 56 -16.04 -15.35 13.30
C ASP A 56 -15.68 -13.85 13.29
N ILE A 57 -14.64 -13.49 12.53
CA ILE A 57 -14.09 -12.12 12.49
C ILE A 57 -14.34 -11.50 11.12
N ALA A 58 -15.28 -10.55 11.08
CA ALA A 58 -15.49 -9.67 9.94
C ALA A 58 -14.58 -8.43 10.02
N VAL A 59 -13.71 -8.24 9.02
CA VAL A 59 -12.93 -7.00 8.89
C VAL A 59 -13.81 -5.94 8.25
N LYS A 60 -14.21 -4.92 9.03
CA LYS A 60 -15.04 -3.82 8.54
C LYS A 60 -14.28 -3.04 7.45
N ASN A 61 -14.70 -3.19 6.21
CA ASN A 61 -14.20 -2.35 5.11
C ASN A 61 -14.78 -0.94 5.32
N PRO A 62 -13.97 0.14 5.39
CA PRO A 62 -14.50 1.49 5.50
C PRO A 62 -15.37 1.74 4.26
N GLY A 63 -16.68 1.85 4.48
CA GLY A 63 -17.67 1.88 3.40
C GLY A 63 -17.33 2.96 2.37
N ARG A 64 -17.20 2.57 1.10
CA ARG A 64 -17.21 3.54 -0.01
C ARG A 64 -18.54 4.27 0.09
N LYS A 65 -18.53 5.58 0.32
CA LYS A 65 -19.74 6.42 0.26
C LYS A 65 -20.39 6.12 -1.08
N ARG A 66 -21.56 5.46 -1.06
CA ARG A 66 -22.36 5.23 -2.27
C ARG A 66 -22.76 6.62 -2.76
N GLY A 67 -22.09 7.10 -3.80
CA GLY A 67 -22.39 8.38 -4.40
C GLY A 67 -23.86 8.43 -4.81
N ARG A 68 -24.50 9.58 -4.58
CA ARG A 68 -25.87 9.86 -5.02
C ARG A 68 -25.96 9.59 -6.52
N PRO A 69 -26.96 8.83 -7.02
CA PRO A 69 -27.12 8.66 -8.46
C PRO A 69 -27.27 10.05 -9.12
N PRO A 70 -26.65 10.26 -10.30
CA PRO A 70 -26.76 11.54 -11.00
C PRO A 70 -28.23 11.85 -11.28
N LYS A 71 -28.64 13.08 -10.96
CA LYS A 71 -30.00 13.59 -11.21
C LYS A 71 -30.23 13.55 -12.73
N ALA A 72 -31.15 12.70 -13.18
CA ALA A 72 -31.57 12.66 -14.58
C ALA A 72 -31.95 14.07 -15.02
N ALA A 73 -31.32 14.55 -16.08
CA ALA A 73 -31.70 15.80 -16.71
C ALA A 73 -33.13 15.63 -17.25
N ALA A 74 -34.08 16.35 -16.65
CA ALA A 74 -35.40 16.50 -17.23
C ALA A 74 -35.25 17.31 -18.51
N GLY A 75 -35.65 16.72 -19.64
CA GLY A 75 -35.79 17.43 -20.89
C GLY A 75 -36.84 18.54 -20.76
N GLY A 76 -36.57 19.65 -21.44
CA GLY A 76 -37.43 20.80 -21.63
C GLY A 76 -36.83 21.66 -22.72
#